data_AF-A0A517YTC4-F1
#
_entry.id   AF-A0A517YTC4-F1
#
_cell.length_a   1.000
_cell.length_b   1.000
_cell.length_c   1.000
_cell.angle_alpha   90.00
_cell.angle_beta   90.00
_cell.angle_gamma   90.00
#
_symmetry.space_group_name_H-M   'P 1'
#
loop_
_entity.id
_entity.type
_entity.pdbx_description
1 polymer ?
#
loop_
_entity_poly.entity_id
_entity_poly.type
_entity_poly.pdbx_seq_one_letter_code
_entity_poly.pdbx_strand_id
1 'polypeptide(L)'
;MFRFARTISVVASLLLTLLLNVTLNAEPSSTKLEKNGKFWSLIHNGKPYRIKGAGGQVYLEQVIQAGGNSIRTWGVNDNTQNILDDAFAKNITVTFGIWLGHERHGFDYSDPDKVKKQIDKVENAVLKYKDHPALLIWGLGNEMEWKNNNPDVYKAVNDIAKRVKQLDPNHPTMTVIAELGKNGSKINALNKYCPDIDIIGINTYGGVNTVLNRYRKAGGTRPVIITEYAGPRDKESKKTSWDAPIEDTSTQKAHDYYNGYKNTVLSNPDLTLGSYAFKWGEKQQTTATWVGMFLPDGTRLAPVDTMTQLWSGKPPKNKCPKITKLKLLGEDIAKPNQYITVLLKAHDPDDDPLQIEWILRAADGKTKDGGDYEQLNAIHTIKPERISDTIVRIKMPHAQRPYRLFVYIRDGQGNGAVGNIPLLVKALK
;
A
#
# COMPACT_ATOMS: atom_id res chain seq x y z
N MET A 1 73.76 -53.28 -3.53
CA MET A 1 72.36 -53.78 -3.51
C MET A 1 71.43 -52.65 -3.93
N PHE A 2 70.48 -52.97 -4.78
CA PHE A 2 69.55 -52.10 -5.48
C PHE A 2 68.71 -51.20 -4.55
N ARG A 3 68.50 -49.92 -4.92
CA ARG A 3 67.21 -49.45 -5.47
C ARG A 3 67.22 -47.94 -5.78
N PHE A 4 66.62 -47.66 -6.93
CA PHE A 4 66.32 -46.36 -7.54
C PHE A 4 65.36 -45.50 -6.71
N ALA A 5 65.58 -44.17 -6.71
CA ALA A 5 64.54 -43.15 -6.57
C ALA A 5 64.96 -41.92 -7.39
N ARG A 6 64.55 -41.85 -8.67
CA ARG A 6 63.47 -41.02 -9.21
C ARG A 6 63.68 -39.50 -9.03
N THR A 7 64.25 -38.92 -10.08
CA THR A 7 64.07 -37.55 -10.57
C THR A 7 62.59 -37.26 -10.81
N ILE A 8 62.06 -36.14 -10.27
CA ILE A 8 60.98 -35.37 -10.90
C ILE A 8 61.28 -33.88 -10.69
N SER A 9 61.57 -33.20 -11.80
CA SER A 9 61.75 -31.75 -11.89
C SER A 9 60.46 -31.03 -11.50
N VAL A 10 60.60 -30.02 -10.65
CA VAL A 10 59.56 -29.03 -10.34
C VAL A 10 59.43 -28.09 -11.53
N VAL A 11 58.39 -28.28 -12.35
CA VAL A 11 57.91 -27.25 -13.27
C VAL A 11 56.74 -26.55 -12.58
N ALA A 12 57.00 -25.34 -12.08
CA ALA A 12 55.99 -24.46 -11.54
C ALA A 12 55.16 -23.88 -12.69
N SER A 13 53.99 -24.45 -12.95
CA SER A 13 52.97 -23.82 -13.79
C SER A 13 52.20 -22.79 -12.94
N LEU A 14 52.59 -21.52 -13.06
CA LEU A 14 51.75 -20.39 -12.65
C LEU A 14 50.49 -20.38 -13.55
N LEU A 15 49.42 -21.04 -13.13
CA LEU A 15 48.07 -20.72 -13.59
C LEU A 15 47.63 -19.47 -12.83
N LEU A 16 47.92 -18.31 -13.42
CA LEU A 16 47.33 -17.05 -13.03
C LEU A 16 45.86 -17.08 -13.46
N THR A 17 44.98 -17.62 -12.62
CA THR A 17 43.53 -17.41 -12.75
C THR A 17 43.27 -15.93 -12.49
N LEU A 18 43.26 -15.16 -13.58
CA LEU A 18 42.73 -13.82 -13.63
C LEU A 18 41.23 -13.92 -13.28
N LEU A 19 40.90 -13.76 -12.00
CA LEU A 19 39.54 -13.45 -11.56
C LEU A 19 39.21 -12.08 -12.14
N LEU A 20 38.75 -12.08 -13.39
CA LEU A 20 37.98 -10.99 -13.95
C LEU A 20 36.75 -10.85 -13.04
N ASN A 21 36.85 -9.96 -12.06
CA ASN A 21 35.69 -9.29 -11.50
C ASN A 21 35.10 -8.46 -12.64
N VAL A 22 34.39 -9.14 -13.55
CA VAL A 22 33.37 -8.49 -14.36
C VAL A 22 32.34 -8.06 -13.33
N THR A 23 32.45 -6.83 -12.86
CA THR A 23 31.29 -6.12 -12.34
C THR A 23 30.32 -6.08 -13.51
N LEU A 24 29.45 -7.10 -13.61
CA LEU A 24 28.25 -7.02 -14.42
C LEU A 24 27.46 -5.86 -13.79
N ASN A 25 27.69 -4.66 -14.30
CA ASN A 25 26.73 -3.58 -14.13
C ASN A 25 25.45 -4.12 -14.75
N ALA A 26 24.45 -4.38 -13.91
CA ALA A 26 23.16 -4.89 -14.37
C ALA A 26 22.63 -3.95 -15.46
N GLU A 27 22.20 -4.53 -16.58
CA GLU A 27 21.67 -3.73 -17.68
C GLU A 27 20.42 -2.95 -17.22
N PRO A 28 20.23 -1.71 -17.70
CA PRO A 28 19.00 -0.97 -17.50
C PRO A 28 17.79 -1.81 -17.88
N SER A 29 16.74 -1.77 -17.07
CA SER A 29 15.48 -2.39 -17.41
C SER A 29 14.80 -1.69 -18.58
N SER A 30 13.90 -2.41 -19.25
CA SER A 30 12.93 -1.83 -20.17
C SER A 30 11.55 -2.40 -19.90
N THR A 31 10.57 -1.50 -19.84
CA THR A 31 9.16 -1.81 -19.69
C THR A 31 8.36 -1.15 -20.81
N LYS A 32 7.53 -1.91 -21.51
CA LYS A 32 6.70 -1.42 -22.61
C LYS A 32 5.25 -1.84 -22.44
N LEU A 33 4.35 -1.05 -23.01
CA LEU A 33 2.95 -1.43 -23.14
C LEU A 33 2.71 -2.00 -24.53
N GLU A 34 2.01 -3.13 -24.57
CA GLU A 34 1.50 -3.72 -25.80
C GLU A 34 -0.01 -3.77 -25.77
N LYS A 35 -0.63 -3.51 -26.92
CA LYS A 35 -2.07 -3.61 -27.11
C LYS A 35 -2.38 -4.61 -28.22
N ASN A 36 -3.09 -5.68 -27.87
CA ASN A 36 -3.63 -6.64 -28.83
C ASN A 36 -5.17 -6.61 -28.79
N GLY A 37 -5.77 -5.93 -29.77
CA GLY A 37 -7.20 -5.68 -29.79
C GLY A 37 -7.65 -4.88 -28.56
N LYS A 38 -8.38 -5.53 -27.65
CA LYS A 38 -8.85 -4.94 -26.38
C LYS A 38 -7.91 -5.18 -25.20
N PHE A 39 -6.91 -6.06 -25.35
CA PHE A 39 -6.04 -6.49 -24.27
C PHE A 39 -4.79 -5.62 -24.19
N TRP A 40 -4.55 -5.06 -23.02
CA TRP A 40 -3.31 -4.40 -22.65
C TRP A 40 -2.39 -5.36 -21.89
N SER A 41 -1.10 -5.34 -22.22
CA SER A 41 -0.07 -6.10 -21.52
C SER A 41 1.10 -5.20 -21.18
N LEU A 42 1.69 -5.42 -20.01
CA LEU A 42 2.96 -4.84 -19.62
C LEU A 42 4.06 -5.85 -19.96
N ILE A 43 5.07 -5.43 -20.71
CA ILE A 43 6.20 -6.27 -21.11
C ILE A 43 7.43 -5.72 -20.41
N HIS A 44 8.00 -6.46 -19.47
CA HIS A 44 9.20 -6.07 -18.72
C HIS A 44 10.37 -6.98 -19.14
N ASN A 45 11.46 -6.38 -19.61
CA ASN A 45 12.64 -7.07 -20.16
C ASN A 45 12.28 -8.17 -21.18
N GLY A 46 11.37 -7.82 -22.10
CA GLY A 46 10.90 -8.70 -23.18
C GLY A 46 9.92 -9.79 -22.74
N LYS A 47 9.48 -9.82 -21.48
CA LYS A 47 8.56 -10.85 -20.95
C LYS A 47 7.24 -10.23 -20.46
N PRO A 48 6.09 -10.90 -20.66
CA PRO A 48 4.84 -10.48 -20.05
C PRO A 48 4.97 -10.35 -18.53
N TYR A 49 4.47 -9.24 -18.00
CA TYR A 49 4.58 -8.87 -16.60
C TYR A 49 3.21 -8.50 -16.04
N ARG A 50 2.85 -9.10 -14.91
CA ARG A 50 1.63 -8.77 -14.15
C ARG A 50 2.05 -8.28 -12.77
N ILE A 51 1.58 -7.10 -12.39
CA ILE A 51 1.95 -6.50 -11.11
C ILE A 51 1.17 -7.19 -9.98
N LYS A 52 1.90 -7.88 -9.11
CA LYS A 52 1.46 -8.42 -7.81
C LYS A 52 2.14 -7.58 -6.73
N GLY A 53 1.61 -6.37 -6.55
CA GLY A 53 2.35 -5.28 -5.94
C GLY A 53 1.99 -5.00 -4.48
N ALA A 54 2.97 -4.51 -3.73
CA ALA A 54 2.82 -3.94 -2.40
C ALA A 54 2.99 -2.41 -2.44
N GLY A 55 2.02 -1.66 -1.91
CA GLY A 55 2.15 -0.22 -1.72
C GLY A 55 2.96 0.09 -0.47
N GLY A 56 4.25 0.41 -0.64
CA GLY A 56 5.21 0.52 0.46
C GLY A 56 6.62 0.18 0.01
N GLN A 57 7.60 0.34 0.89
CA GLN A 57 9.02 0.05 0.65
C GLN A 57 9.66 -0.71 1.82
N VAL A 58 8.83 -1.31 2.67
CA VAL A 58 9.22 -2.07 3.85
C VAL A 58 8.72 -3.50 3.73
N TYR A 59 9.28 -4.42 4.51
CA TYR A 59 8.87 -5.83 4.53
C TYR A 59 8.94 -6.51 3.14
N LEU A 60 10.03 -6.27 2.40
CA LEU A 60 10.21 -6.82 1.05
C LEU A 60 10.26 -8.36 1.05
N GLU A 61 10.87 -8.96 2.06
CA GLU A 61 10.87 -10.41 2.22
C GLU A 61 9.44 -10.97 2.34
N GLN A 62 8.57 -10.28 3.07
CA GLN A 62 7.17 -10.67 3.18
C GLN A 62 6.43 -10.51 1.84
N VAL A 63 6.80 -9.53 1.01
CA VAL A 63 6.25 -9.42 -0.36
C VAL A 63 6.61 -10.66 -1.17
N ILE A 64 7.88 -11.10 -1.14
CA ILE A 64 8.35 -12.30 -1.84
C ILE A 64 7.66 -13.55 -1.32
N GLN A 65 7.59 -13.71 0.01
CA GLN A 65 6.94 -14.85 0.66
C GLN A 65 5.45 -14.92 0.32
N ALA A 66 4.78 -13.79 0.14
CA ALA A 66 3.40 -13.73 -0.32
C ALA A 66 3.24 -14.05 -1.83
N GLY A 67 4.34 -14.13 -2.59
CA GLY A 67 4.33 -14.31 -4.04
C GLY A 67 4.17 -13.01 -4.84
N GLY A 68 4.38 -11.87 -4.19
CA GLY A 68 4.45 -10.56 -4.83
C GLY A 68 5.74 -10.36 -5.61
N ASN A 69 5.75 -9.39 -6.52
CA ASN A 69 6.89 -9.14 -7.42
C ASN A 69 7.23 -7.65 -7.61
N SER A 70 6.46 -6.74 -7.02
CA SER A 70 6.65 -5.31 -7.24
C SER A 70 6.33 -4.50 -5.98
N ILE A 71 6.95 -3.33 -5.86
CA ILE A 71 6.56 -2.30 -4.91
C ILE A 71 6.24 -0.97 -5.60
N ARG A 72 5.50 -0.11 -4.89
CA ARG A 72 5.24 1.28 -5.30
C ARG A 72 5.74 2.25 -4.24
N THR A 73 6.51 3.24 -4.68
CA THR A 73 6.95 4.38 -3.88
C THR A 73 6.18 5.65 -4.27
N TRP A 74 6.32 6.74 -3.50
CA TRP A 74 5.61 8.00 -3.73
C TRP A 74 6.53 9.21 -4.02
N GLY A 75 7.82 9.12 -3.70
CA GLY A 75 8.73 10.24 -3.86
C GLY A 75 10.20 9.86 -3.73
N VAL A 76 11.06 10.85 -3.93
CA VAL A 76 12.52 10.74 -3.90
C VAL A 76 13.06 11.33 -2.61
N ASN A 77 13.96 10.62 -1.95
CA ASN A 77 14.70 11.07 -0.78
C ASN A 77 16.10 10.43 -0.77
N ASP A 78 16.87 10.70 0.28
CA ASP A 78 18.26 10.23 0.39
C ASP A 78 18.38 8.70 0.42
N ASN A 79 17.33 7.99 0.82
CA ASN A 79 17.29 6.52 0.87
C ASN A 79 16.78 5.87 -0.44
N THR A 80 16.41 6.66 -1.46
CA THR A 80 15.83 6.13 -2.71
C THR A 80 16.76 5.15 -3.43
N GLN A 81 18.06 5.41 -3.46
CA GLN A 81 19.02 4.49 -4.06
C GLN A 81 19.00 3.13 -3.37
N ASN A 82 19.09 3.11 -2.04
CA ASN A 82 19.06 1.87 -1.26
C ASN A 82 17.75 1.09 -1.45
N ILE A 83 16.60 1.78 -1.56
CA ILE A 83 15.31 1.12 -1.82
C ILE A 83 15.34 0.41 -3.17
N LEU A 84 15.91 1.05 -4.19
CA LEU A 84 16.03 0.48 -5.52
C LEU A 84 17.02 -0.69 -5.56
N ASP A 85 18.19 -0.54 -4.92
CA ASP A 85 19.21 -1.58 -4.83
C ASP A 85 18.67 -2.81 -4.07
N ASP A 86 17.96 -2.60 -2.95
CA ASP A 86 17.38 -3.68 -2.15
C ASP A 86 16.26 -4.41 -2.90
N ALA A 87 15.42 -3.67 -3.63
CA ALA A 87 14.41 -4.25 -4.51
C ALA A 87 15.06 -5.08 -5.63
N PHE A 88 16.11 -4.56 -6.28
CA PHE A 88 16.84 -5.27 -7.32
C PHE A 88 17.49 -6.56 -6.79
N ALA A 89 18.17 -6.50 -5.65
CA ALA A 89 18.79 -7.65 -5.01
C ALA A 89 17.78 -8.78 -4.69
N LYS A 90 16.50 -8.43 -4.58
CA LYS A 90 15.38 -9.33 -4.29
C LYS A 90 14.54 -9.69 -5.51
N ASN A 91 14.93 -9.27 -6.72
CA ASN A 91 14.15 -9.41 -7.95
C ASN A 91 12.74 -8.78 -7.86
N ILE A 92 12.62 -7.68 -7.11
CA ILE A 92 11.40 -6.89 -6.99
C ILE A 92 11.52 -5.68 -7.91
N THR A 93 10.49 -5.44 -8.71
CA THR A 93 10.40 -4.23 -9.54
C THR A 93 9.80 -3.07 -8.76
N VAL A 94 10.05 -1.83 -9.20
CA VAL A 94 9.59 -0.61 -8.53
C VAL A 94 8.80 0.26 -9.50
N THR A 95 7.51 0.46 -9.22
CA THR A 95 6.82 1.65 -9.73
C THR A 95 7.31 2.85 -8.93
N PHE A 96 8.20 3.61 -9.54
CA PHE A 96 8.96 4.68 -8.93
C PHE A 96 8.11 5.95 -8.87
N GLY A 97 7.62 6.29 -7.68
CA GLY A 97 6.85 7.50 -7.48
C GLY A 97 7.72 8.75 -7.41
N ILE A 98 7.30 9.80 -8.10
CA ILE A 98 7.83 11.15 -7.97
C ILE A 98 6.71 12.05 -7.45
N TRP A 99 6.94 12.64 -6.28
CA TRP A 99 5.98 13.53 -5.64
C TRP A 99 5.88 14.84 -6.40
N LEU A 100 4.65 15.23 -6.75
CA LEU A 100 4.35 16.53 -7.33
C LEU A 100 3.66 17.40 -6.27
N GLY A 101 3.64 18.72 -6.44
CA GLY A 101 3.05 19.66 -5.49
C GLY A 101 1.53 19.69 -5.55
N HIS A 102 0.86 19.71 -4.41
CA HIS A 102 -0.61 19.73 -4.34
C HIS A 102 -1.15 21.15 -4.13
N GLU A 103 -2.26 21.49 -4.79
CA GLU A 103 -2.97 22.76 -4.57
C GLU A 103 -3.39 22.93 -3.10
N ARG A 104 -3.81 21.83 -2.46
CA ARG A 104 -4.18 21.81 -1.03
C ARG A 104 -3.02 22.12 -0.07
N HIS A 105 -1.78 22.04 -0.55
CA HIS A 105 -0.56 22.39 0.17
C HIS A 105 0.02 23.75 -0.29
N GLY A 106 -0.72 24.49 -1.13
CA GLY A 106 -0.32 25.80 -1.62
C GLY A 106 0.51 25.79 -2.90
N PHE A 107 0.65 24.64 -3.59
CA PHE A 107 1.28 24.63 -4.92
C PHE A 107 0.35 25.28 -5.95
N ASP A 108 0.88 26.21 -6.72
CA ASP A 108 0.11 26.95 -7.72
C ASP A 108 0.50 26.48 -9.13
N TYR A 109 -0.42 25.79 -9.80
CA TYR A 109 -0.23 25.27 -11.15
C TYR A 109 -0.40 26.34 -12.25
N SER A 110 -0.89 27.54 -11.90
CA SER A 110 -0.97 28.67 -12.82
C SER A 110 0.33 29.48 -12.89
N ASP A 111 1.25 29.26 -11.94
CA ASP A 111 2.56 29.90 -11.88
C ASP A 111 3.59 29.10 -12.71
N PRO A 112 4.02 29.62 -13.88
CA PRO A 112 4.91 28.89 -14.78
C PRO A 112 6.30 28.65 -14.17
N ASP A 113 6.78 29.51 -13.27
CA ASP A 113 8.09 29.33 -12.63
C ASP A 113 8.06 28.19 -11.61
N LYS A 114 6.96 28.06 -10.86
CA LYS A 114 6.76 26.91 -9.96
C LYS A 114 6.62 25.60 -10.72
N VAL A 115 5.85 25.59 -11.82
CA VAL A 115 5.70 24.42 -12.68
C VAL A 115 7.04 24.04 -13.31
N LYS A 116 7.81 25.01 -13.81
CA LYS A 116 9.15 24.75 -14.37
C LYS A 116 10.09 24.15 -13.32
N LYS A 117 10.15 24.72 -12.11
CA LYS A 117 10.98 24.17 -11.02
C LYS A 117 10.59 22.74 -10.64
N GLN A 118 9.31 22.39 -10.73
CA GLN A 118 8.84 21.02 -10.52
C GLN A 118 9.31 20.10 -11.66
N ILE A 119 9.21 20.53 -12.91
CA ILE A 119 9.72 19.78 -14.06
C ILE A 119 11.23 19.54 -13.89
N ASP A 120 12.02 20.57 -13.58
CA ASP A 120 13.48 20.44 -13.38
C ASP A 120 13.82 19.41 -12.27
N LYS A 121 13.03 19.35 -11.18
CA LYS A 121 13.19 18.33 -10.13
C LYS A 121 12.88 16.91 -10.64
N VAL A 122 11.84 16.76 -11.44
CA VAL A 122 11.49 15.47 -12.06
C VAL A 122 12.60 15.03 -13.03
N GLU A 123 13.10 15.94 -13.88
CA GLU A 123 14.19 15.64 -14.82
C GLU A 123 15.43 15.11 -14.09
N ASN A 124 15.84 15.77 -13.00
CA ASN A 124 16.98 15.33 -12.21
C ASN A 124 16.78 13.92 -11.62
N ALA A 125 15.58 13.59 -11.16
CA ALA A 125 15.26 12.25 -10.68
C ALA A 125 15.31 11.22 -11.81
N VAL A 126 14.74 11.53 -12.98
CA VAL A 126 14.75 10.64 -14.15
C VAL A 126 16.18 10.40 -14.63
N LEU A 127 16.97 11.44 -14.84
CA LEU A 127 18.37 11.32 -15.26
C LEU A 127 19.20 10.49 -14.28
N LYS A 128 18.89 10.56 -12.99
CA LYS A 128 19.59 9.80 -11.95
C LYS A 128 19.22 8.32 -11.93
N TYR A 129 17.95 7.96 -12.13
CA TYR A 129 17.45 6.60 -11.85
C TYR A 129 16.89 5.84 -13.06
N LYS A 130 16.80 6.44 -14.26
CA LYS A 130 16.25 5.78 -15.47
C LYS A 130 16.94 4.47 -15.86
N ASP A 131 18.23 4.36 -15.52
CA ASP A 131 19.06 3.21 -15.86
C ASP A 131 19.09 2.16 -14.73
N HIS A 132 18.32 2.36 -13.65
CA HIS A 132 18.28 1.43 -12.53
C HIS A 132 17.49 0.15 -12.88
N PRO A 133 18.05 -1.06 -12.71
CA PRO A 133 17.44 -2.32 -13.18
C PRO A 133 16.14 -2.72 -12.48
N ALA A 134 15.87 -2.19 -11.27
CA ALA A 134 14.59 -2.40 -10.59
C ALA A 134 13.45 -1.52 -11.13
N LEU A 135 13.70 -0.53 -11.99
CA LEU A 135 12.67 0.41 -12.42
C LEU A 135 11.62 -0.27 -13.32
N LEU A 136 10.34 -0.10 -12.97
CA LEU A 136 9.23 -0.63 -13.77
C LEU A 136 8.52 0.48 -14.56
N ILE A 137 8.04 1.50 -13.83
CA ILE A 137 7.12 2.54 -14.30
C ILE A 137 7.45 3.82 -13.54
N TRP A 138 7.40 4.97 -14.21
CA TRP A 138 7.44 6.28 -13.57
C TRP A 138 6.05 6.69 -13.08
N GLY A 139 5.84 6.76 -11.76
CA GLY A 139 4.63 7.26 -11.12
C GLY A 139 4.70 8.78 -10.88
N LEU A 140 4.14 9.56 -11.80
CA LEU A 140 4.16 11.02 -11.80
C LEU A 140 2.98 11.58 -10.98
N GLY A 141 3.25 11.91 -9.72
CA GLY A 141 2.27 12.45 -8.79
C GLY A 141 1.32 11.41 -8.20
N ASN A 142 0.62 11.83 -7.14
CA ASN A 142 -0.39 11.03 -6.45
C ASN A 142 -1.51 11.93 -5.95
N GLU A 143 -2.71 11.75 -6.51
CA GLU A 143 -3.93 12.47 -6.10
C GLU A 143 -3.73 13.99 -6.11
N MET A 144 -3.11 14.49 -7.19
CA MET A 144 -2.78 15.91 -7.33
C MET A 144 -4.03 16.76 -7.50
N GLU A 145 -5.08 16.16 -8.07
CA GLU A 145 -6.34 16.79 -8.33
C GLU A 145 -7.10 17.11 -7.04
N TRP A 146 -7.65 18.31 -6.98
CA TRP A 146 -8.44 18.78 -5.84
C TRP A 146 -9.89 19.08 -6.24
N LYS A 147 -10.64 19.75 -5.35
CA LYS A 147 -12.10 19.95 -5.42
C LYS A 147 -12.58 20.52 -6.77
N ASN A 148 -11.78 21.38 -7.40
CA ASN A 148 -12.18 22.09 -8.63
C ASN A 148 -11.77 21.37 -9.92
N ASN A 149 -11.07 20.24 -9.84
CA ASN A 149 -10.57 19.50 -11.01
C ASN A 149 -9.81 20.42 -11.98
N ASN A 150 -8.91 21.26 -11.45
CA ASN A 150 -8.21 22.30 -12.18
C ASN A 150 -7.48 21.73 -13.41
N PRO A 151 -7.80 22.18 -14.64
CA PRO A 151 -7.11 21.77 -15.87
C PRO A 151 -5.59 21.95 -15.85
N ASP A 152 -5.06 22.94 -15.15
CA ASP A 152 -3.63 23.26 -15.18
C ASP A 152 -2.78 22.20 -14.46
N VAL A 153 -3.35 21.53 -13.45
CA VAL A 153 -2.75 20.33 -12.84
C VAL A 153 -2.49 19.26 -13.91
N TYR A 154 -3.51 18.97 -14.71
CA TYR A 154 -3.45 17.94 -15.74
C TYR A 154 -2.47 18.32 -16.86
N LYS A 155 -2.48 19.57 -17.33
CA LYS A 155 -1.51 20.04 -18.34
C LYS A 155 -0.06 19.92 -17.84
N ALA A 156 0.20 20.34 -16.59
CA ALA A 156 1.54 20.22 -16.02
C ALA A 156 1.99 18.76 -15.87
N VAL A 157 1.09 17.86 -15.46
CA VAL A 157 1.37 16.41 -15.43
C VAL A 157 1.70 15.89 -16.83
N ASN A 158 1.01 16.37 -17.87
CA ASN A 158 1.29 16.00 -19.25
C ASN A 158 2.66 16.48 -19.71
N ASP A 159 3.01 17.73 -19.43
CA ASP A 159 4.31 18.31 -19.81
C ASP A 159 5.46 17.55 -19.14
N ILE A 160 5.27 17.17 -17.86
CA ILE A 160 6.20 16.29 -17.15
C ILE A 160 6.29 14.92 -17.85
N ALA A 161 5.16 14.28 -18.16
CA ALA A 161 5.15 12.97 -18.81
C ALA A 161 5.86 12.97 -20.17
N LYS A 162 5.59 13.99 -20.99
CA LYS A 162 6.26 14.21 -22.27
C LYS A 162 7.77 14.35 -22.09
N ARG A 163 8.21 15.10 -21.07
CA ARG A 163 9.63 15.28 -20.78
C ARG A 163 10.29 14.00 -20.29
N VAL A 164 9.65 13.24 -19.40
CA VAL A 164 10.16 11.94 -18.93
C VAL A 164 10.36 10.99 -20.11
N LYS A 165 9.39 10.89 -21.02
CA LYS A 165 9.48 10.05 -22.24
C LYS A 165 10.65 10.41 -23.16
N GLN A 166 11.03 11.69 -23.23
CA GLN A 166 12.20 12.13 -24.01
C GLN A 166 13.51 11.69 -23.35
N LEU A 167 13.57 11.70 -22.01
CA LEU A 167 14.76 11.36 -21.24
C LEU A 167 14.93 9.85 -21.06
N ASP A 168 13.81 9.13 -20.96
CA ASP A 168 13.73 7.70 -20.74
C ASP A 168 12.64 7.08 -21.64
N PRO A 169 13.01 6.61 -22.84
CA PRO A 169 12.08 5.90 -23.73
C PRO A 169 11.86 4.43 -23.31
N ASN A 170 12.54 3.95 -22.27
CA ASN A 170 12.51 2.54 -21.87
C ASN A 170 11.41 2.22 -20.87
N HIS A 171 10.81 3.22 -20.21
CA HIS A 171 9.79 3.01 -19.18
C HIS A 171 8.53 3.86 -19.43
N PRO A 172 7.32 3.32 -19.21
CA PRO A 172 6.09 4.08 -19.37
C PRO A 172 5.87 5.01 -18.18
N THR A 173 5.01 6.00 -18.41
CA THR A 173 4.57 6.96 -17.39
C THR A 173 3.17 6.64 -16.89
N MET A 174 2.94 6.84 -15.59
CA MET A 174 1.66 6.69 -14.93
C MET A 174 1.38 7.91 -14.08
N THR A 175 0.14 8.40 -14.05
CA THR A 175 -0.31 9.33 -13.00
C THR A 175 -1.41 8.69 -12.17
N VAL A 176 -1.52 9.08 -10.90
CA VAL A 176 -2.42 8.45 -9.94
C VAL A 176 -3.51 9.41 -9.49
N ILE A 177 -4.77 9.01 -9.61
CA ILE A 177 -5.95 9.77 -9.16
C ILE A 177 -6.67 9.09 -7.99
N ALA A 178 -7.30 9.89 -7.13
CA ALA A 178 -8.19 9.45 -6.08
C ALA A 178 -9.59 9.23 -6.65
N GLU A 179 -10.02 7.99 -6.86
CA GLU A 179 -11.31 7.71 -7.51
C GLU A 179 -11.46 8.40 -8.89
N LEU A 180 -12.65 8.32 -9.51
CA LEU A 180 -12.88 8.84 -10.87
C LEU A 180 -13.47 10.26 -10.93
N GLY A 181 -13.76 10.85 -9.77
CA GLY A 181 -14.56 12.08 -9.66
C GLY A 181 -16.04 11.89 -10.00
N LYS A 182 -16.84 12.94 -9.78
CA LYS A 182 -18.28 12.93 -10.07
C LYS A 182 -18.49 12.67 -11.56
N ASN A 183 -19.29 11.66 -11.89
CA ASN A 183 -19.60 11.26 -13.27
C ASN A 183 -18.36 11.04 -14.16
N GLY A 184 -17.22 10.61 -13.59
CA GLY A 184 -16.00 10.37 -14.35
C GLY A 184 -15.23 11.63 -14.78
N SER A 185 -15.47 12.78 -14.13
CA SER A 185 -14.85 14.07 -14.49
C SER A 185 -13.31 14.03 -14.54
N LYS A 186 -12.65 13.21 -13.72
CA LYS A 186 -11.19 13.07 -13.73
C LYS A 186 -10.72 12.31 -14.97
N ILE A 187 -11.46 11.31 -15.41
CA ILE A 187 -11.16 10.57 -16.65
C ILE A 187 -11.31 11.48 -17.87
N ASN A 188 -12.37 12.30 -17.89
CA ASN A 188 -12.56 13.30 -18.96
C ASN A 188 -11.41 14.32 -19.01
N ALA A 189 -10.94 14.80 -17.85
CA ALA A 189 -9.80 15.72 -17.77
C ALA A 189 -8.49 15.06 -18.22
N LEU A 190 -8.20 13.85 -17.75
CA LEU A 190 -7.02 13.08 -18.16
C LEU A 190 -7.00 12.80 -19.67
N ASN A 191 -8.16 12.50 -20.27
CA ASN A 191 -8.25 12.26 -21.71
C ASN A 191 -8.05 13.54 -22.53
N LYS A 192 -8.49 14.69 -22.00
CA LYS A 192 -8.41 15.97 -22.70
C LYS A 192 -7.04 16.64 -22.55
N TYR A 193 -6.44 16.58 -21.37
CA TYR A 193 -5.28 17.38 -21.01
C TYR A 193 -4.02 16.56 -20.72
N CYS A 194 -4.11 15.23 -20.59
CA CYS A 194 -2.96 14.35 -20.32
C CYS A 194 -2.79 13.20 -21.34
N PRO A 195 -2.68 13.47 -22.65
CA PRO A 195 -2.47 12.42 -23.65
C PRO A 195 -1.14 11.66 -23.52
N ASP A 196 -0.09 12.27 -22.97
CA ASP A 196 1.25 11.67 -22.88
C ASP A 196 1.40 10.69 -21.71
N ILE A 197 0.44 10.62 -20.77
CA ILE A 197 0.42 9.60 -19.72
C ILE A 197 -0.05 8.26 -20.30
N ASP A 198 0.77 7.22 -20.13
CA ASP A 198 0.52 5.89 -20.69
C ASP A 198 -0.48 5.06 -19.86
N ILE A 199 -0.37 5.13 -18.54
CA ILE A 199 -1.13 4.30 -17.59
C ILE A 199 -1.92 5.19 -16.63
N ILE A 200 -3.16 4.81 -16.33
CA ILE A 200 -3.95 5.45 -15.27
C ILE A 200 -3.84 4.64 -13.99
N GLY A 201 -3.18 5.21 -12.98
CA GLY A 201 -3.21 4.70 -11.61
C GLY A 201 -4.48 5.16 -10.90
N ILE A 202 -5.18 4.24 -10.25
CA ILE A 202 -6.39 4.57 -9.49
C ILE A 202 -6.24 4.11 -8.05
N ASN A 203 -6.34 5.06 -7.12
CA ASN A 203 -6.55 4.78 -5.70
C ASN A 203 -8.05 4.65 -5.46
N THR A 204 -8.50 3.52 -4.91
CA THR A 204 -9.93 3.23 -4.70
C THR A 204 -10.12 2.36 -3.46
N TYR A 205 -10.98 2.81 -2.56
CA TYR A 205 -11.19 2.18 -1.25
C TYR A 205 -12.57 1.51 -1.24
N GLY A 206 -13.64 2.20 -0.83
CA GLY A 206 -15.00 1.66 -0.90
C GLY A 206 -15.52 1.43 -2.33
N GLY A 207 -14.89 2.03 -3.34
CA GLY A 207 -15.31 1.94 -4.75
C GLY A 207 -14.74 0.77 -5.55
N VAL A 208 -13.85 -0.04 -4.98
CA VAL A 208 -12.99 -0.99 -5.72
C VAL A 208 -13.77 -1.99 -6.56
N ASN A 209 -14.93 -2.44 -6.08
CA ASN A 209 -15.76 -3.44 -6.77
C ASN A 209 -16.39 -2.93 -8.07
N THR A 210 -16.52 -1.60 -8.25
CA THR A 210 -17.22 -1.00 -9.40
C THR A 210 -16.34 -0.10 -10.25
N VAL A 211 -15.11 0.17 -9.80
CA VAL A 211 -14.24 1.22 -10.36
C VAL A 211 -13.98 1.04 -11.85
N LEU A 212 -13.72 -0.18 -12.33
CA LEU A 212 -13.41 -0.41 -13.74
C LEU A 212 -14.63 -0.29 -14.65
N ASN A 213 -15.82 -0.66 -14.16
CA ASN A 213 -17.06 -0.43 -14.90
C ASN A 213 -17.35 1.07 -15.02
N ARG A 214 -17.12 1.84 -13.94
CA ARG A 214 -17.25 3.30 -13.99
C ARG A 214 -16.18 3.93 -14.89
N TYR A 215 -14.95 3.41 -14.88
CA TYR A 215 -13.86 3.88 -15.75
C TYR A 215 -14.21 3.72 -17.23
N ARG A 216 -14.69 2.54 -17.64
CA ARG A 216 -15.16 2.31 -19.02
C ARG A 216 -16.31 3.23 -19.40
N LYS A 217 -17.32 3.38 -18.52
CA LYS A 217 -18.47 4.29 -18.75
C LYS A 217 -18.06 5.76 -18.87
N ALA A 218 -16.99 6.16 -18.19
CA ALA A 218 -16.41 7.50 -18.28
C ALA A 218 -15.54 7.70 -19.53
N GLY A 219 -15.48 6.74 -20.45
CA GLY A 219 -14.66 6.85 -21.67
C GLY A 219 -13.18 6.56 -21.46
N GLY A 220 -12.81 5.81 -20.41
CA GLY A 220 -11.45 5.39 -20.17
C GLY A 220 -10.94 4.38 -21.22
N THR A 221 -9.80 4.68 -21.85
CA THR A 221 -9.24 3.89 -22.96
C THR A 221 -7.84 3.33 -22.70
N ARG A 222 -7.14 3.85 -21.68
CA ARG A 222 -5.77 3.49 -21.30
C ARG A 222 -5.77 2.32 -20.33
N PRO A 223 -4.68 1.53 -20.24
CA PRO A 223 -4.56 0.52 -19.22
C PRO A 223 -4.57 1.12 -17.82
N VAL A 224 -5.02 0.33 -16.86
CA VAL A 224 -5.18 0.74 -15.47
C VAL A 224 -4.27 -0.05 -14.55
N ILE A 225 -3.71 0.60 -13.53
CA ILE A 225 -3.18 -0.07 -12.34
C ILE A 225 -3.99 0.39 -11.14
N ILE A 226 -4.48 -0.55 -10.33
CA ILE A 226 -5.07 -0.19 -9.04
C ILE A 226 -3.92 0.06 -8.07
N THR A 227 -3.65 1.33 -7.77
CA THR A 227 -2.40 1.76 -7.14
C THR A 227 -2.47 1.83 -5.63
N GLU A 228 -3.68 1.92 -5.07
CA GLU A 228 -4.01 1.68 -3.67
C GLU A 228 -5.44 1.14 -3.61
N TYR A 229 -5.64 0.08 -2.84
CA TYR A 229 -6.99 -0.42 -2.52
C TYR A 229 -7.03 -1.11 -1.17
N ALA A 230 -8.15 -0.93 -0.49
CA ALA A 230 -8.51 -1.53 0.80
C ALA A 230 -10.03 -1.43 0.99
N GLY A 231 -10.52 -1.73 2.19
CA GLY A 231 -11.89 -1.43 2.61
C GLY A 231 -12.21 0.07 2.62
N PRO A 232 -13.46 0.44 2.95
CA PRO A 232 -13.93 1.83 2.91
C PRO A 232 -13.09 2.77 3.78
N ARG A 233 -12.99 4.04 3.35
CA ARG A 233 -12.40 5.11 4.18
C ARG A 233 -13.35 5.50 5.30
N ASP A 234 -12.84 6.26 6.26
CA ASP A 234 -13.59 6.80 7.40
C ASP A 234 -14.88 7.54 6.98
N LYS A 235 -14.80 8.36 5.93
CA LYS A 235 -15.95 9.09 5.37
C LYS A 235 -16.99 8.21 4.68
N GLU A 236 -16.60 7.01 4.28
CA GLU A 236 -17.45 6.02 3.57
C GLU A 236 -18.02 4.97 4.52
N SER A 237 -17.54 4.94 5.77
CA SER A 237 -17.88 3.92 6.75
C SER A 237 -19.17 4.24 7.49
N LYS A 238 -19.81 3.20 8.04
CA LYS A 238 -20.90 3.38 9.02
C LYS A 238 -20.37 4.17 10.21
N LYS A 239 -21.24 4.93 10.86
CA LYS A 239 -20.88 5.78 12.00
C LYS A 239 -21.70 5.45 13.25
N THR A 240 -21.14 5.79 14.41
CA THR A 240 -21.84 5.73 15.70
C THR A 240 -22.93 6.79 15.82
N SER A 241 -23.68 6.74 16.92
CA SER A 241 -24.68 7.76 17.30
C SER A 241 -24.09 9.17 17.44
N TRP A 242 -22.78 9.27 17.63
CA TRP A 242 -22.01 10.51 17.81
C TRP A 242 -21.01 10.77 16.67
N ASP A 243 -21.28 10.24 15.47
CA ASP A 243 -20.55 10.48 14.21
C ASP A 243 -19.11 9.89 14.13
N ALA A 244 -18.75 8.95 15.01
CA ALA A 244 -17.46 8.27 14.92
C ALA A 244 -17.48 7.18 13.85
N PRO A 245 -16.48 7.11 12.95
CA PRO A 245 -16.44 6.09 11.90
C PRO A 245 -16.13 4.71 12.49
N ILE A 246 -16.94 3.71 12.15
CA ILE A 246 -16.76 2.33 12.57
C ILE A 246 -15.71 1.69 11.65
N GLU A 247 -14.68 1.10 12.25
CA GLU A 247 -13.61 0.43 11.51
C GLU A 247 -13.85 -1.07 11.50
N ASP A 248 -13.65 -1.68 10.34
CA ASP A 248 -13.71 -3.13 10.18
C ASP A 248 -12.56 -3.84 10.91
N THR A 249 -12.81 -5.06 11.39
CA THR A 249 -11.76 -5.93 11.92
C THR A 249 -10.78 -6.34 10.80
N SER A 250 -9.56 -6.78 11.16
CA SER A 250 -8.62 -7.34 10.17
C SER A 250 -9.23 -8.50 9.36
N THR A 251 -10.07 -9.32 10.00
CA THR A 251 -10.79 -10.41 9.34
C THR A 251 -11.77 -9.90 8.29
N GLN A 252 -12.52 -8.83 8.58
CA GLN A 252 -13.42 -8.19 7.61
C GLN A 252 -12.64 -7.53 6.47
N LYS A 253 -11.58 -6.77 6.79
CA LYS A 253 -10.72 -6.12 5.80
C LYS A 253 -10.12 -7.13 4.82
N ALA A 254 -9.76 -8.33 5.27
CA ALA A 254 -9.25 -9.39 4.41
C ALA A 254 -10.22 -9.74 3.26
N HIS A 255 -11.54 -9.62 3.48
CA HIS A 255 -12.54 -9.81 2.43
C HIS A 255 -12.54 -8.66 1.41
N ASP A 256 -12.28 -7.43 1.82
CA ASP A 256 -12.20 -6.27 0.92
C ASP A 256 -11.01 -6.39 -0.03
N TYR A 257 -9.84 -6.81 0.47
CA TYR A 257 -8.68 -7.10 -0.40
C TYR A 257 -8.98 -8.23 -1.39
N TYR A 258 -9.67 -9.28 -0.94
CA TYR A 258 -10.03 -10.40 -1.81
C TYR A 258 -10.95 -9.95 -2.93
N ASN A 259 -12.05 -9.29 -2.59
CA ASN A 259 -13.03 -8.80 -3.54
C ASN A 259 -12.43 -7.74 -4.46
N GLY A 260 -11.63 -6.82 -3.91
CA GLY A 260 -10.95 -5.78 -4.67
C GLY A 260 -10.02 -6.36 -5.73
N TYR A 261 -9.13 -7.27 -5.34
CA TYR A 261 -8.20 -7.91 -6.28
C TYR A 261 -8.93 -8.79 -7.30
N LYS A 262 -9.91 -9.60 -6.86
CA LYS A 262 -10.72 -10.42 -7.77
C LYS A 262 -11.42 -9.55 -8.82
N ASN A 263 -12.12 -8.51 -8.38
CA ASN A 263 -12.96 -7.70 -9.25
C ASN A 263 -12.14 -6.77 -10.15
N THR A 264 -10.99 -6.27 -9.69
CA THR A 264 -10.19 -5.33 -10.49
C THR A 264 -9.08 -6.00 -11.29
N VAL A 265 -8.46 -7.07 -10.79
CA VAL A 265 -7.31 -7.69 -11.44
C VAL A 265 -7.69 -8.98 -12.17
N LEU A 266 -8.39 -9.90 -11.51
CA LEU A 266 -8.70 -11.22 -12.09
C LEU A 266 -9.83 -11.15 -13.11
N SER A 267 -10.88 -10.38 -12.83
CA SER A 267 -12.06 -10.25 -13.69
C SER A 267 -11.88 -9.23 -14.83
N ASN A 268 -10.78 -8.48 -14.87
CA ASN A 268 -10.50 -7.47 -15.90
C ASN A 268 -9.06 -7.58 -16.46
N PRO A 269 -8.67 -8.77 -16.96
CA PRO A 269 -7.31 -9.00 -17.46
C PRO A 269 -7.00 -8.22 -18.74
N ASP A 270 -8.02 -7.77 -19.47
CA ASP A 270 -7.94 -6.97 -20.69
C ASP A 270 -7.45 -5.54 -20.44
N LEU A 271 -7.80 -4.96 -19.29
CA LEU A 271 -7.62 -3.54 -19.02
C LEU A 271 -6.62 -3.25 -17.91
N THR A 272 -6.69 -4.02 -16.82
CA THR A 272 -5.86 -3.78 -15.64
C THR A 272 -4.53 -4.47 -15.83
N LEU A 273 -3.40 -3.88 -15.44
CA LEU A 273 -2.04 -4.46 -15.53
C LEU A 273 -1.58 -5.12 -14.21
N GLY A 274 -2.39 -4.99 -13.17
CA GLY A 274 -2.14 -5.51 -11.83
C GLY A 274 -2.55 -4.50 -10.77
N SER A 275 -2.05 -4.67 -9.56
CA SER A 275 -2.41 -3.79 -8.44
C SER A 275 -1.33 -3.70 -7.36
N TYR A 276 -1.45 -2.69 -6.51
CA TYR A 276 -0.65 -2.48 -5.30
C TYR A 276 -1.57 -2.51 -4.07
N ALA A 277 -1.49 -3.59 -3.28
CA ALA A 277 -2.22 -3.69 -2.02
C ALA A 277 -1.68 -2.64 -1.03
N PHE A 278 -2.58 -1.85 -0.43
CA PHE A 278 -2.17 -0.70 0.38
C PHE A 278 -2.84 -0.69 1.76
N LYS A 279 -2.12 -0.44 2.85
CA LYS A 279 -0.67 -0.21 2.94
C LYS A 279 0.06 -1.47 3.35
N TRP A 280 1.08 -1.86 2.59
CA TRP A 280 2.00 -2.93 2.98
C TRP A 280 2.95 -2.42 4.08
N GLY A 281 2.48 -2.53 5.31
CA GLY A 281 3.12 -2.02 6.52
C GLY A 281 2.08 -1.45 7.46
N GLU A 282 2.47 -0.43 8.23
CA GLU A 282 1.59 0.30 9.13
C GLU A 282 1.60 1.80 8.81
N LYS A 283 0.55 2.50 9.28
CA LYS A 283 0.43 3.95 9.25
C LYS A 283 -0.76 4.39 10.10
N GLN A 284 -0.55 5.42 10.94
CA GLN A 284 -1.64 6.18 11.52
C GLN A 284 -2.43 6.92 10.42
N GLN A 285 -3.71 6.56 10.27
CA GLN A 285 -4.63 7.24 9.35
C GLN A 285 -6.07 6.99 9.79
N THR A 286 -6.75 8.01 10.32
CA THR A 286 -7.99 7.90 11.12
C THR A 286 -7.78 7.15 12.44
N THR A 287 -7.21 5.95 12.39
CA THR A 287 -6.83 5.14 13.54
C THR A 287 -5.45 4.52 13.31
N ALA A 288 -4.92 3.88 14.35
CA ALA A 288 -3.64 3.15 14.28
C ALA A 288 -3.68 1.93 13.34
N THR A 289 -4.85 1.51 12.88
CA THR A 289 -5.05 0.23 12.20
C THR A 289 -5.81 0.33 10.90
N TRP A 290 -6.26 1.53 10.49
CA TRP A 290 -7.22 1.68 9.39
C TRP A 290 -6.76 1.06 8.08
N VAL A 291 -5.56 1.42 7.62
CA VAL A 291 -5.02 1.02 6.31
C VAL A 291 -3.83 0.05 6.39
N GLY A 292 -3.29 -0.21 7.58
CA GLY A 292 -2.12 -1.08 7.75
C GLY A 292 -2.44 -2.56 7.62
N MET A 293 -1.59 -3.29 6.88
CA MET A 293 -1.62 -4.75 6.78
C MET A 293 -0.74 -5.44 7.85
N PHE A 294 0.02 -4.64 8.61
CA PHE A 294 0.87 -5.08 9.71
C PHE A 294 0.62 -4.20 10.95
N LEU A 295 0.89 -4.76 12.13
CA LEU A 295 1.00 -3.98 13.36
C LEU A 295 2.41 -3.35 13.48
N PRO A 296 2.60 -2.35 14.37
CA PRO A 296 3.90 -1.70 14.55
C PRO A 296 5.07 -2.60 14.93
N ASP A 297 4.79 -3.75 15.53
CA ASP A 297 5.78 -4.77 15.90
C ASP A 297 6.09 -5.76 14.76
N GLY A 298 5.54 -5.55 13.56
CA GLY A 298 5.70 -6.44 12.42
C GLY A 298 4.72 -7.60 12.39
N THR A 299 3.79 -7.70 13.35
CA THR A 299 2.74 -8.75 13.33
C THR A 299 1.92 -8.63 12.06
N ARG A 300 1.83 -9.73 11.31
CA ARG A 300 1.04 -9.82 10.08
C ARG A 300 -0.46 -9.90 10.38
N LEU A 301 -1.28 -9.22 9.59
CA LEU A 301 -2.73 -9.29 9.68
C LEU A 301 -3.35 -10.05 8.49
N ALA A 302 -4.57 -10.54 8.67
CA ALA A 302 -5.31 -11.34 7.69
C ALA A 302 -5.34 -10.81 6.23
N PRO A 303 -5.31 -9.49 5.94
CA PRO A 303 -5.10 -9.01 4.57
C PRO A 303 -3.86 -9.58 3.87
N VAL A 304 -2.76 -9.83 4.58
CA VAL A 304 -1.54 -10.41 3.99
C VAL A 304 -1.75 -11.88 3.62
N ASP A 305 -2.51 -12.63 4.42
CA ASP A 305 -2.88 -14.01 4.07
C ASP A 305 -3.70 -14.05 2.79
N THR A 306 -4.69 -13.14 2.66
CA THR A 306 -5.48 -12.96 1.45
C THR A 306 -4.58 -12.71 0.24
N MET A 307 -3.64 -11.77 0.35
CA MET A 307 -2.74 -11.47 -0.77
C MET A 307 -1.78 -12.63 -1.05
N THR A 308 -1.31 -13.34 -0.03
CA THR A 308 -0.48 -14.56 -0.18
C THR A 308 -1.21 -15.60 -1.02
N GLN A 309 -2.48 -15.87 -0.72
CA GLN A 309 -3.31 -16.80 -1.48
C GLN A 309 -3.49 -16.35 -2.94
N LEU A 310 -3.78 -15.07 -3.16
CA LEU A 310 -4.07 -14.54 -4.49
C LEU A 310 -2.83 -14.41 -5.39
N TRP A 311 -1.67 -14.12 -4.80
CA TRP A 311 -0.44 -13.90 -5.54
C TRP A 311 0.32 -15.20 -5.78
N SER A 312 0.46 -16.06 -4.77
CA SER A 312 1.17 -17.35 -4.89
C SER A 312 0.28 -18.49 -5.41
N GLY A 313 -1.04 -18.35 -5.32
CA GLY A 313 -2.00 -19.42 -5.58
C GLY A 313 -2.18 -20.41 -4.42
N LYS A 314 -1.51 -20.19 -3.28
CA LYS A 314 -1.57 -21.07 -2.10
C LYS A 314 -1.77 -20.25 -0.82
N PRO A 315 -2.57 -20.73 0.15
CA PRO A 315 -2.67 -20.06 1.45
C PRO A 315 -1.32 -20.07 2.18
N PRO A 316 -1.10 -19.14 3.12
CA PRO A 316 0.09 -19.19 3.97
C PRO A 316 0.08 -20.48 4.83
N LYS A 317 1.27 -20.94 5.20
CA LYS A 317 1.45 -22.16 6.00
C LYS A 317 0.81 -22.07 7.38
N ASN A 318 0.94 -20.91 8.02
CA ASN A 318 0.30 -20.56 9.28
C ASN A 318 -0.50 -19.26 9.03
N LYS A 319 -1.76 -19.23 9.45
CA LYS A 319 -2.75 -18.21 9.12
C LYS A 319 -2.97 -17.29 10.30
N CYS A 320 -3.26 -16.03 10.00
CA CYS A 320 -3.63 -15.06 11.00
C CYS A 320 -4.89 -15.48 11.77
N PRO A 321 -4.95 -15.21 13.09
CA PRO A 321 -6.16 -15.33 13.88
C PRO A 321 -7.37 -14.63 13.27
N LYS A 322 -8.58 -15.09 13.62
CA LYS A 322 -9.84 -14.54 13.12
C LYS A 322 -10.71 -14.01 14.25
N ILE A 323 -11.14 -12.75 14.13
CA ILE A 323 -12.19 -12.19 14.97
C ILE A 323 -13.53 -12.49 14.31
N THR A 324 -14.31 -13.42 14.89
CA THR A 324 -15.65 -13.77 14.39
C THR A 324 -16.73 -12.88 14.99
N LYS A 325 -16.48 -12.28 16.16
CA LYS A 325 -17.38 -11.29 16.77
C LYS A 325 -16.61 -10.34 17.68
N LEU A 326 -16.81 -9.04 17.47
CA LEU A 326 -16.40 -7.98 18.39
C LEU A 326 -17.61 -7.05 18.59
N LYS A 327 -18.13 -6.97 19.81
CA LYS A 327 -19.37 -6.25 20.08
C LYS A 327 -19.36 -5.59 21.46
N LEU A 328 -19.73 -4.32 21.51
CA LEU A 328 -20.08 -3.62 22.75
C LEU A 328 -21.43 -4.14 23.28
N LEU A 329 -21.46 -4.54 24.54
CA LEU A 329 -22.67 -4.97 25.25
C LEU A 329 -23.22 -3.78 26.03
N GLY A 330 -23.95 -2.91 25.34
CA GLY A 330 -24.52 -1.67 25.88
C GLY A 330 -24.36 -0.50 24.90
N GLU A 331 -24.50 0.71 25.44
CA GLU A 331 -24.37 1.97 24.69
C GLU A 331 -22.91 2.35 24.43
N ASP A 332 -22.66 3.05 23.32
CA ASP A 332 -21.35 3.59 22.93
C ASP A 332 -20.99 4.91 23.63
N ILE A 333 -21.90 5.42 24.46
CA ILE A 333 -21.71 6.58 25.34
C ILE A 333 -21.71 6.12 26.80
N ALA A 334 -20.61 6.35 27.51
CA ALA A 334 -20.43 6.00 28.91
C ALA A 334 -20.26 7.25 29.79
N LYS A 335 -20.73 7.16 31.05
CA LYS A 335 -20.41 8.17 32.08
C LYS A 335 -18.94 8.06 32.50
N PRO A 336 -18.32 9.15 33.01
CA PRO A 336 -17.01 9.08 33.65
C PRO A 336 -16.92 7.94 34.67
N ASN A 337 -15.83 7.16 34.62
CA ASN A 337 -15.60 6.02 35.52
C ASN A 337 -16.60 4.85 35.41
N GLN A 338 -17.52 4.86 34.44
CA GLN A 338 -18.46 3.77 34.19
C GLN A 338 -17.75 2.56 33.56
N TYR A 339 -18.17 1.36 33.93
CA TYR A 339 -17.77 0.15 33.24
C TYR A 339 -18.54 -0.03 31.94
N ILE A 340 -17.82 -0.35 30.88
CA ILE A 340 -18.37 -0.92 29.64
C ILE A 340 -18.07 -2.41 29.59
N THR A 341 -18.88 -3.17 28.85
CA THR A 341 -18.69 -4.61 28.67
C THR A 341 -18.56 -4.93 27.19
N VAL A 342 -17.59 -5.75 26.82
CA VAL A 342 -17.30 -6.12 25.43
C VAL A 342 -17.30 -7.63 25.28
N LEU A 343 -17.97 -8.11 24.24
CA LEU A 343 -17.92 -9.49 23.76
C LEU A 343 -16.86 -9.60 22.67
N LEU A 344 -15.91 -10.50 22.85
CA LEU A 344 -14.92 -10.90 21.86
C LEU A 344 -15.01 -12.42 21.62
N LYS A 345 -15.19 -12.81 20.36
CA LYS A 345 -14.99 -14.18 19.89
C LYS A 345 -13.91 -14.17 18.82
N ALA A 346 -12.84 -14.91 19.08
CA ALA A 346 -11.74 -15.10 18.16
C ALA A 346 -11.22 -16.54 18.26
N HIS A 347 -10.62 -17.03 17.18
CA HIS A 347 -9.93 -18.33 17.13
C HIS A 347 -8.74 -18.24 16.18
N ASP A 348 -7.75 -19.09 16.40
CA ASP A 348 -6.66 -19.30 15.46
C ASP A 348 -7.03 -20.44 14.49
N PRO A 349 -6.87 -20.28 13.16
CA PRO A 349 -7.18 -21.36 12.22
C PRO A 349 -6.25 -22.58 12.29
N ASP A 350 -5.07 -22.45 12.90
CA ASP A 350 -4.07 -23.50 13.07
C ASP A 350 -3.93 -23.92 14.55
N ASP A 351 -4.92 -23.55 15.39
CA ASP A 351 -5.06 -23.87 16.81
C ASP A 351 -3.90 -23.36 17.70
N ASP A 352 -3.20 -22.31 17.28
CA ASP A 352 -2.18 -21.64 18.10
C ASP A 352 -2.79 -20.89 19.31
N PRO A 353 -2.12 -20.88 20.48
CA PRO A 353 -2.58 -20.13 21.65
C PRO A 353 -2.64 -18.61 21.41
N LEU A 354 -3.78 -18.00 21.73
CA LEU A 354 -4.00 -16.58 21.50
C LEU A 354 -3.66 -15.70 22.72
N GLN A 355 -2.82 -14.69 22.50
CA GLN A 355 -2.57 -13.60 23.43
C GLN A 355 -3.46 -12.40 23.06
N ILE A 356 -4.24 -11.91 24.02
CA ILE A 356 -5.22 -10.84 23.82
C ILE A 356 -4.80 -9.61 24.61
N GLU A 357 -4.57 -8.51 23.92
CA GLU A 357 -4.20 -7.21 24.48
C GLU A 357 -5.29 -6.18 24.17
N TRP A 358 -5.72 -5.45 25.20
CA TRP A 358 -6.66 -4.34 25.06
C TRP A 358 -5.96 -3.02 25.28
N ILE A 359 -6.13 -2.09 24.33
CA ILE A 359 -5.54 -0.74 24.41
C ILE A 359 -6.65 0.28 24.23
N LEU A 360 -6.80 1.19 25.20
CA LEU A 360 -7.67 2.35 25.05
C LEU A 360 -6.84 3.53 24.55
N ARG A 361 -7.25 4.17 23.46
CA ARG A 361 -6.65 5.41 22.97
C ARG A 361 -7.65 6.55 23.02
N ALA A 362 -7.15 7.77 23.17
CA ALA A 362 -7.94 8.94 22.84
C ALA A 362 -8.33 8.89 21.35
N ALA A 363 -9.47 9.48 21.00
CA ALA A 363 -9.95 9.58 19.62
C ALA A 363 -10.34 11.02 19.30
N ASP A 364 -9.49 11.97 19.70
CA ASP A 364 -9.67 13.42 19.60
C ASP A 364 -9.63 13.99 18.16
N GLY A 365 -9.58 13.12 17.14
CA GLY A 365 -10.19 13.40 15.85
C GLY A 365 -9.52 14.48 14.99
N LYS A 366 -8.24 14.32 14.66
CA LYS A 366 -7.60 15.09 13.57
C LYS A 366 -7.35 14.20 12.36
N THR A 367 -8.42 13.83 11.65
CA THR A 367 -8.27 13.15 10.36
C THR A 367 -7.87 14.16 9.29
N LYS A 368 -7.00 13.75 8.37
CA LYS A 368 -6.56 14.59 7.25
C LYS A 368 -6.91 13.97 5.90
N ASP A 369 -6.94 14.82 4.89
CA ASP A 369 -7.23 14.42 3.52
C ASP A 369 -5.98 13.92 2.79
N GLY A 370 -6.17 13.11 1.74
CA GLY A 370 -5.10 12.70 0.81
C GLY A 370 -3.98 11.86 1.43
N GLY A 371 -4.22 11.23 2.59
CA GLY A 371 -3.21 10.42 3.27
C GLY A 371 -2.09 11.24 3.91
N ASP A 372 -2.34 12.49 4.29
CA ASP A 372 -1.36 13.28 5.05
C ASP A 372 -0.95 12.62 6.36
N TYR A 373 0.19 13.06 6.89
CA TYR A 373 0.67 12.61 8.19
C TYR A 373 -0.30 13.01 9.32
N GLU A 374 -0.68 12.01 10.11
CA GLU A 374 -1.48 12.13 11.32
C GLU A 374 -0.67 11.63 12.52
N GLN A 375 -0.76 12.35 13.63
CA GLN A 375 -0.10 11.95 14.87
C GLN A 375 -0.90 10.83 15.56
N LEU A 376 -0.20 9.80 16.02
CA LEU A 376 -0.80 8.70 16.78
C LEU A 376 -1.41 9.20 18.09
N ASN A 377 -2.65 8.81 18.39
CA ASN A 377 -3.32 9.24 19.61
C ASN A 377 -2.74 8.58 20.86
N ALA A 378 -2.75 9.31 21.98
CA ALA A 378 -2.23 8.86 23.26
C ALA A 378 -2.96 7.61 23.79
N ILE A 379 -2.19 6.72 24.39
CA ILE A 379 -2.70 5.53 25.09
C ILE A 379 -3.16 5.95 26.49
N HIS A 380 -4.28 5.36 26.93
CA HIS A 380 -4.77 5.43 28.29
C HIS A 380 -4.62 4.06 28.94
N THR A 381 -4.00 4.04 30.12
CA THR A 381 -3.88 2.83 30.91
C THR A 381 -5.26 2.34 31.33
N ILE A 382 -5.56 1.10 30.98
CA ILE A 382 -6.77 0.38 31.39
C ILE A 382 -6.39 -0.91 32.10
N LYS A 383 -7.30 -1.42 32.92
CA LYS A 383 -7.22 -2.77 33.51
C LYS A 383 -8.45 -3.55 33.06
N PRO A 384 -8.34 -4.34 31.98
CA PRO A 384 -9.45 -5.17 31.52
C PRO A 384 -9.76 -6.24 32.56
N GLU A 385 -11.03 -6.35 32.96
CA GLU A 385 -11.48 -7.34 33.94
C GLU A 385 -12.24 -8.45 33.20
N ARG A 386 -11.66 -9.65 33.19
CA ARG A 386 -12.26 -10.83 32.54
C ARG A 386 -13.48 -11.28 33.35
N ILE A 387 -14.63 -11.36 32.67
CA ILE A 387 -15.89 -11.88 33.23
C ILE A 387 -16.09 -13.34 32.80
N SER A 388 -15.70 -13.68 31.57
CA SER A 388 -15.66 -15.05 31.05
C SER A 388 -14.61 -15.17 29.95
N ASP A 389 -14.53 -16.31 29.27
CA ASP A 389 -13.62 -16.53 28.14
C ASP A 389 -13.84 -15.57 26.96
N THR A 390 -15.05 -15.02 26.83
CA THR A 390 -15.42 -14.16 25.70
C THR A 390 -15.89 -12.78 26.12
N ILE A 391 -15.99 -12.50 27.43
CA ILE A 391 -16.52 -11.24 27.95
C ILE A 391 -15.49 -10.57 28.85
N VAL A 392 -15.21 -9.31 28.55
CA VAL A 392 -14.39 -8.42 29.37
C VAL A 392 -15.18 -7.18 29.74
N ARG A 393 -14.96 -6.64 30.94
CA ARG A 393 -15.41 -5.29 31.28
C ARG A 393 -14.23 -4.36 31.50
N ILE A 394 -14.38 -3.11 31.11
CA ILE A 394 -13.33 -2.09 31.17
C ILE A 394 -13.91 -0.84 31.80
N LYS A 395 -13.20 -0.30 32.81
CA LYS A 395 -13.57 0.97 33.43
C LYS A 395 -13.13 2.13 32.54
N MET A 396 -14.08 2.96 32.11
CA MET A 396 -13.79 4.12 31.28
C MET A 396 -13.11 5.23 32.10
N PRO A 397 -12.21 6.03 31.50
CA PRO A 397 -11.55 7.12 32.22
C PRO A 397 -12.52 8.20 32.71
N HIS A 398 -12.09 9.00 33.67
CA HIS A 398 -12.86 10.17 34.13
C HIS A 398 -12.96 11.26 33.06
N ALA A 399 -11.90 11.47 32.27
CA ALA A 399 -11.82 12.56 31.31
C ALA A 399 -12.85 12.39 30.18
N GLN A 400 -13.74 13.37 30.03
CA GLN A 400 -14.79 13.39 29.02
C GLN A 400 -14.20 13.73 27.65
N ARG A 401 -14.19 12.75 26.75
CA ARG A 401 -13.70 12.86 25.37
C ARG A 401 -14.06 11.59 24.58
N PRO A 402 -13.90 11.61 23.25
CA PRO A 402 -13.88 10.40 22.45
C PRO A 402 -12.68 9.51 22.79
N TYR A 403 -12.92 8.21 22.80
CA TYR A 403 -11.93 7.15 22.90
C TYR A 403 -12.17 6.09 21.84
N ARG A 404 -11.17 5.23 21.64
CA ARG A 404 -11.31 4.02 20.85
C ARG A 404 -10.61 2.88 21.58
N LEU A 405 -11.37 1.82 21.84
CA LEU A 405 -10.87 0.61 22.48
C LEU A 405 -10.44 -0.37 21.39
N PHE A 406 -9.15 -0.64 21.31
CA PHE A 406 -8.56 -1.63 20.42
C PHE A 406 -8.40 -2.96 21.13
N VAL A 407 -8.55 -4.04 20.38
CA VAL A 407 -8.13 -5.38 20.75
C VAL A 407 -7.12 -5.89 19.73
N TYR A 408 -5.93 -6.23 20.21
CA TYR A 408 -4.88 -6.88 19.44
C TYR A 408 -4.79 -8.34 19.89
N ILE A 409 -4.82 -9.26 18.94
CA ILE A 409 -4.75 -10.69 19.17
C ILE A 409 -3.52 -11.21 18.46
N ARG A 410 -2.63 -11.92 19.15
CA ARG A 410 -1.40 -12.50 18.58
C ARG A 410 -1.34 -14.00 18.84
N ASP A 411 -0.84 -14.75 17.89
CA ASP A 411 -0.71 -16.22 17.94
C ASP A 411 0.66 -16.70 18.45
N GLY A 412 1.64 -15.80 18.57
CA GLY A 412 3.03 -16.14 18.90
C GLY A 412 3.87 -16.66 17.72
N GLN A 413 3.27 -16.80 16.53
CA GLN A 413 3.92 -17.18 15.26
C GLN A 413 4.18 -15.97 14.33
N GLY A 414 3.97 -14.76 14.84
CA GLY A 414 4.13 -13.52 14.09
C GLY A 414 2.87 -13.07 13.35
N ASN A 415 1.72 -13.66 13.65
CA ASN A 415 0.44 -13.24 13.08
C ASN A 415 -0.55 -12.76 14.13
N GLY A 416 -1.55 -12.04 13.66
CA GLY A 416 -2.53 -11.46 14.54
C GLY A 416 -3.84 -11.05 13.89
N ALA A 417 -4.76 -10.69 14.77
CA ALA A 417 -6.00 -10.03 14.41
C ALA A 417 -6.15 -8.73 15.20
N VAL A 418 -6.86 -7.77 14.60
CA VAL A 418 -7.14 -6.51 15.26
C VAL A 418 -8.56 -6.07 14.99
N GLY A 419 -9.19 -5.49 16.00
CA GLY A 419 -10.48 -4.83 15.89
C GLY A 419 -10.56 -3.69 16.90
N ASN A 420 -11.54 -2.81 16.76
CA ASN A 420 -11.74 -1.75 17.72
C ASN A 420 -13.20 -1.29 17.83
N ILE A 421 -13.50 -0.58 18.91
CA ILE A 421 -14.82 -0.03 19.21
C ILE A 421 -14.66 1.47 19.56
N PRO A 422 -15.29 2.38 18.81
CA PRO A 422 -15.38 3.79 19.19
C PRO A 422 -16.27 3.98 20.42
N LEU A 423 -15.84 4.80 21.36
CA LEU A 423 -16.53 5.08 22.63
C LEU A 423 -16.51 6.58 22.93
N LEU A 424 -17.56 7.12 23.54
CA LEU A 424 -17.60 8.50 24.03
C LEU A 424 -17.79 8.52 25.54
N VAL A 425 -16.88 9.17 26.28
CA VAL A 425 -17.11 9.45 27.70
C VAL A 425 -17.71 10.84 27.84
N LYS A 426 -18.91 10.92 28.43
CA LYS A 426 -19.62 12.18 28.63
C LYS A 426 -20.51 12.09 29.86
N ALA A 427 -20.60 13.16 30.65
CA ALA A 427 -21.62 13.28 31.67
C ALA A 427 -23.00 13.35 30.99
N LEU A 428 -23.86 12.36 31.26
CA LEU A 428 -25.25 12.42 30.83
C LEU A 428 -25.96 13.48 31.71
N LYS A 429 -26.62 14.44 31.06
CA LYS A 429 -27.43 15.46 31.74
C LYS A 429 -28.68 14.84 32.35
#